data_AF-A0A1N7G283-F1
#
_entry.id   AF-A0A1N7G283-F1
#
_cell.length_a   1.000
_cell.length_b   1.000
_cell.length_c   1.000
_cell.angle_alpha   90.00
_cell.angle_beta   90.00
_cell.angle_gamma   90.00
#
_symmetry.space_group_name_H-M   'P 1'
#
loop_
_entity.id
_entity.type
_entity.pdbx_description
1 polymer ?
#
loop_
_entity_poly.entity_id
_entity_poly.type
_entity_poly.pdbx_seq_one_letter_code
_entity_poly.pdbx_strand_id
1 'polypeptide(L)'
;MASSDSHGATRHVEQSTLPEWRAYEIAGETIVAHNVPEGLVVCYRVVGATRNARALASSSVDAVLYDGTLVEPFYDDSTGAIRLQHTYAGIRGRLTPAEWLEESVVKLQRCERVSLSDHFGSMGGGHDV
;
A
#
# COMPACT_ATOMS: atom_id res chain seq x y z
N MET A 1 -11.19 -19.03 54.72
CA MET A 1 -11.52 -20.03 53.68
C MET A 1 -12.80 -19.54 53.02
N ALA A 2 -12.85 -19.05 51.77
CA ALA A 2 -12.08 -19.39 50.59
C ALA A 2 -11.44 -18.15 49.94
N SER A 3 -10.19 -18.30 49.50
CA SER A 3 -9.51 -17.39 48.59
C SER A 3 -9.91 -17.81 47.17
N SER A 4 -10.66 -16.97 46.46
CA SER A 4 -10.92 -17.21 45.04
C SER A 4 -9.71 -16.75 44.26
N ASP A 5 -8.95 -17.72 43.76
CA ASP A 5 -7.85 -17.54 42.82
C ASP A 5 -8.33 -16.77 41.60
N SER A 6 -7.90 -15.51 41.51
CA SER A 6 -7.89 -14.74 40.28
C SER A 6 -6.96 -15.44 39.30
N HIS A 7 -7.52 -16.37 38.52
CA HIS A 7 -6.85 -16.94 37.36
C HIS A 7 -6.38 -15.78 36.50
N GLY A 8 -5.06 -15.62 36.45
CA GLY A 8 -4.38 -14.72 35.54
C GLY A 8 -4.83 -15.07 34.14
N ALA A 9 -5.80 -14.30 33.63
CA ALA A 9 -6.01 -14.17 32.22
C ALA A 9 -4.71 -13.59 31.69
N THR A 10 -3.85 -14.47 31.18
CA THR A 10 -2.74 -14.15 30.30
C THR A 10 -3.29 -13.08 29.36
N ARG A 11 -2.81 -11.84 29.51
CA ARG A 11 -3.12 -10.79 28.57
C ARG A 11 -2.69 -11.36 27.23
N HIS A 12 -3.67 -11.74 26.40
CA HIS A 12 -3.45 -11.88 24.99
C HIS A 12 -2.85 -10.54 24.58
N VAL A 13 -1.53 -10.53 24.39
CA VAL A 13 -0.86 -9.45 23.71
C VAL A 13 -1.61 -9.38 22.40
N GLU A 14 -2.39 -8.32 22.21
CA GLU A 14 -2.91 -7.96 20.91
C GLU A 14 -1.69 -7.89 20.02
N GLN A 15 -1.47 -8.96 19.27
CA GLN A 15 -0.62 -9.01 18.12
C GLN A 15 -1.36 -8.18 17.07
N SER A 16 -1.60 -6.89 17.35
CA SER A 16 -2.09 -5.90 16.41
C SER A 16 -0.96 -5.68 15.42
N THR A 17 -0.87 -6.66 14.52
CA THR A 17 -0.59 -6.56 13.10
C THR A 17 -0.29 -5.13 12.70
N LEU A 18 0.96 -4.85 12.35
CA LEU A 18 1.33 -3.60 11.74
C LEU A 18 0.31 -3.23 10.66
N PRO A 19 -0.07 -1.94 10.53
CA PRO A 19 -0.99 -1.54 9.47
C PRO A 19 -0.43 -1.97 8.11
N GLU A 20 -1.32 -2.41 7.22
CA GLU A 20 -1.01 -2.86 5.85
C GLU A 20 -0.05 -1.89 5.17
N TRP A 21 -0.28 -0.60 5.35
CA TRP A 21 0.59 0.46 4.85
C TRP A 21 0.86 1.53 5.90
N ARG A 22 1.90 2.33 5.66
CA ARG A 22 2.23 3.56 6.40
C ARG A 22 2.62 4.67 5.45
N ALA A 23 2.24 5.90 5.77
CA ALA A 23 2.67 7.09 5.03
C ALA A 23 3.85 7.79 5.74
N TYR A 24 4.75 8.33 4.95
CA TYR A 24 5.92 9.08 5.38
C TYR A 24 6.03 10.35 4.55
N GLU A 25 6.45 11.44 5.18
CA GLU A 25 6.84 12.66 4.47
C GLU A 25 8.37 12.66 4.33
N ILE A 26 8.87 12.64 3.10
CA ILE A 26 10.30 12.56 2.77
C ILE A 26 10.59 13.59 1.69
N ALA A 27 11.46 14.54 1.98
CA ALA A 27 11.89 15.58 1.03
C ALA A 27 10.72 16.34 0.35
N GLY A 28 9.62 16.56 1.07
CA GLY A 28 8.43 17.26 0.57
C GLY A 28 7.48 16.38 -0.26
N GLU A 29 7.74 15.06 -0.33
CA GLU A 29 6.85 14.09 -0.97
C GLU A 29 6.21 13.18 0.08
N THR A 30 4.97 12.76 -0.18
CA THR A 30 4.32 11.72 0.62
C THR A 30 4.56 10.35 -0.01
N ILE A 31 5.24 9.49 0.73
CA ILE A 31 5.54 8.10 0.35
C ILE A 31 4.68 7.15 1.17
N VAL A 32 3.97 6.25 0.51
CA VAL A 32 3.20 5.17 1.12
C VAL A 32 4.00 3.88 1.01
N ALA A 33 4.42 3.33 2.14
CA ALA A 33 5.06 2.02 2.22
C ALA A 33 4.01 0.96 2.54
N HIS A 34 3.85 0.00 1.65
CA HIS A 34 2.97 -1.15 1.79
C HIS A 34 3.80 -2.37 2.20
N ASN A 35 3.46 -2.97 3.34
CA ASN A 35 4.05 -4.20 3.81
C ASN A 35 3.39 -5.37 3.07
N VAL A 36 4.17 -6.08 2.27
CA VAL A 36 3.71 -7.34 1.66
C VAL A 36 4.28 -8.52 2.46
N PRO A 37 3.65 -9.70 2.43
CA PRO A 37 4.19 -10.93 3.00
C PRO A 37 5.62 -11.20 2.51
N GLU A 38 6.34 -12.03 3.26
CA GLU A 38 7.74 -12.37 3.01
C GLU A 38 8.74 -11.22 3.28
N GLY A 39 8.32 -10.20 4.04
CA GLY A 39 9.20 -9.14 4.53
C GLY A 39 9.62 -8.13 3.45
N LEU A 40 8.94 -8.14 2.30
CA LEU A 40 9.14 -7.14 1.26
C LEU A 40 8.29 -5.89 1.55
N VAL A 41 8.77 -4.74 1.09
CA VAL A 41 8.06 -3.46 1.17
C VAL A 41 7.95 -2.89 -0.23
N VAL A 42 6.74 -2.52 -0.63
CA VAL A 42 6.49 -1.77 -1.86
C VAL A 42 6.24 -0.32 -1.50
N CYS A 43 7.00 0.59 -2.08
CA CYS A 43 6.82 2.02 -1.88
C CYS A 43 6.05 2.63 -3.05
N TYR A 44 5.19 3.57 -2.73
CA TYR A 44 4.47 4.39 -3.69
C TYR A 44 4.61 5.86 -3.34
N ARG A 45 4.62 6.70 -4.36
CA ARG A 45 4.49 8.15 -4.24
C ARG A 45 3.03 8.54 -4.39
N VAL A 46 2.55 9.46 -3.55
CA VAL A 46 1.24 10.10 -3.74
C VAL A 46 1.32 11.05 -4.94
N VAL A 47 0.51 10.80 -5.97
CA VAL A 47 0.45 11.62 -7.19
C VAL A 47 -0.82 12.48 -7.29
N GLY A 48 -1.64 12.47 -6.25
CA GLY A 48 -2.82 13.31 -6.09
C GLY A 48 -4.00 12.55 -5.52
N ALA A 49 -5.18 13.16 -5.55
CA ALA A 49 -6.43 12.53 -5.14
C ALA A 49 -7.53 12.88 -6.14
N THR A 50 -8.58 12.04 -6.20
CA THR A 50 -9.70 12.26 -7.12
C THR A 50 -10.98 11.61 -6.59
N ARG A 51 -12.12 12.19 -6.95
CA ARG A 51 -13.44 11.58 -6.79
C ARG A 51 -13.94 10.92 -8.07
N ASN A 52 -13.28 11.14 -9.20
CA ASN A 52 -13.69 10.58 -10.48
C ASN A 52 -13.15 9.16 -10.62
N ALA A 53 -14.05 8.17 -10.66
CA ALA A 53 -13.67 6.75 -10.76
C ALA A 53 -12.81 6.47 -12.00
N ARG A 54 -13.10 7.12 -13.14
CA ARG A 54 -12.32 6.95 -14.40
C ARG A 54 -10.85 7.25 -14.23
N ALA A 55 -10.52 8.23 -13.39
CA ALA A 55 -9.15 8.65 -13.19
C ALA A 55 -8.33 7.62 -12.38
N LEU A 56 -8.98 6.64 -11.74
CA LEU A 56 -8.30 5.59 -10.99
C LEU A 56 -7.67 4.54 -11.91
N ALA A 57 -8.28 4.26 -13.07
CA ALA A 57 -7.75 3.29 -14.05
C ALA A 57 -6.77 3.92 -15.06
N SER A 58 -6.17 5.07 -14.72
CA SER A 58 -5.15 5.72 -15.56
C SER A 58 -3.82 4.96 -15.45
N SER A 59 -3.05 4.91 -16.54
CA SER A 59 -1.69 4.34 -16.55
C SER A 59 -0.69 5.01 -15.61
N SER A 60 -1.03 6.19 -15.07
CA SER A 60 -0.23 6.91 -14.08
C SER A 60 -0.52 6.51 -12.62
N VAL A 61 -1.44 5.56 -12.42
CA VAL A 61 -1.93 5.13 -11.11
C VAL A 61 -1.71 3.62 -11.00
N ASP A 62 -0.80 3.22 -10.12
CA ASP A 62 -0.49 1.82 -9.87
C ASP A 62 -1.31 1.25 -8.71
N ALA A 63 -1.67 2.09 -7.75
CA ALA A 63 -2.51 1.73 -6.62
C ALA A 63 -3.31 2.95 -6.12
N VAL A 64 -4.28 2.69 -5.27
CA VAL A 64 -5.08 3.73 -4.62
C VAL A 64 -5.32 3.39 -3.15
N LEU A 65 -5.48 4.42 -2.32
CA LEU A 65 -6.03 4.26 -0.97
C LEU A 65 -7.54 4.44 -1.04
N TYR A 66 -8.26 3.32 -0.97
CA TYR A 66 -9.71 3.24 -1.00
C TYR A 66 -10.21 2.72 0.34
N ASP A 67 -10.99 3.52 1.07
CA ASP A 67 -11.48 3.21 2.42
C ASP A 67 -10.37 2.71 3.37
N GLY A 68 -9.21 3.38 3.30
CA GLY A 68 -8.02 3.03 4.10
C GLY A 68 -7.32 1.73 3.71
N THR A 69 -7.76 1.05 2.64
CA THR A 69 -7.13 -0.16 2.09
C THR A 69 -6.34 0.20 0.84
N LEU A 70 -5.16 -0.42 0.64
CA LEU A 70 -4.41 -0.24 -0.59
C LEU A 70 -4.89 -1.25 -1.64
N VAL A 71 -5.36 -0.73 -2.78
CA VAL A 71 -5.93 -1.57 -3.84
C VAL A 71 -5.41 -1.15 -5.21
N GLU A 72 -5.30 -2.10 -6.11
CA GLU A 72 -4.89 -1.89 -7.50
C GLU A 72 -6.14 -1.68 -8.35
N PRO A 73 -6.31 -0.51 -8.98
CA PRO A 73 -7.40 -0.26 -9.91
C PRO A 73 -7.07 -0.84 -11.29
N PHE A 74 -8.02 -1.51 -11.92
CA PHE A 74 -7.91 -1.87 -13.34
C PHE A 74 -9.24 -1.75 -14.05
N TYR A 75 -9.19 -1.36 -15.34
CA TYR A 75 -10.35 -1.35 -16.20
C TYR A 75 -10.56 -2.74 -16.80
N ASP A 76 -11.75 -3.28 -16.60
CA ASP A 76 -12.16 -4.56 -17.16
C ASP A 76 -12.98 -4.30 -18.44
N ASP A 77 -12.33 -4.43 -19.59
CA ASP A 77 -12.94 -4.22 -20.92
C ASP A 77 -14.15 -5.13 -21.16
N SER A 78 -14.18 -6.32 -20.57
CA SER A 78 -15.27 -7.28 -20.77
C SER A 78 -16.57 -6.83 -20.11
N THR A 79 -16.47 -6.05 -19.03
CA THR A 79 -17.64 -5.58 -18.29
C THR A 79 -17.81 -4.07 -18.27
N GLY A 80 -16.85 -3.31 -18.83
CA GLY A 80 -16.85 -1.86 -18.83
C GLY A 80 -16.74 -1.22 -17.45
N ALA A 81 -16.21 -1.95 -16.46
CA ALA A 81 -16.16 -1.53 -15.07
C ALA A 81 -14.72 -1.35 -14.59
N ILE A 82 -14.52 -0.50 -13.59
CA ILE A 82 -13.25 -0.34 -12.88
C ILE A 82 -13.31 -1.22 -11.65
N ARG A 83 -12.40 -2.18 -11.54
CA ARG A 83 -12.29 -3.07 -10.39
C ARG A 83 -11.17 -2.59 -9.49
N LEU A 84 -11.43 -2.60 -8.19
CA LEU A 84 -10.45 -2.30 -7.15
C LEU A 84 -10.06 -3.62 -6.48
N GLN A 85 -8.84 -4.08 -6.70
CA GLN A 85 -8.37 -5.37 -6.21
C GLN A 85 -7.35 -5.20 -5.09
N HIS A 86 -7.66 -5.79 -3.94
CA HIS A 86 -6.69 -5.99 -2.88
C HIS A 86 -5.90 -7.27 -3.16
N THR A 87 -4.59 -7.22 -2.95
CA THR A 87 -3.67 -8.32 -3.27
C THR A 87 -4.06 -9.64 -2.58
N TYR A 88 -4.61 -9.59 -1.36
CA TYR A 88 -4.93 -10.80 -0.58
C TYR A 88 -6.42 -11.02 -0.32
N ALA A 89 -7.24 -9.99 -0.47
CA ALA A 89 -8.67 -10.02 -0.08
C ALA A 89 -9.60 -10.02 -1.31
N GLY A 90 -9.02 -10.05 -2.51
CA GLY A 90 -9.77 -10.04 -3.76
C GLY A 90 -10.36 -8.66 -4.08
N ILE A 91 -11.50 -8.67 -4.78
CA ILE A 91 -12.15 -7.44 -5.24
C ILE A 91 -12.80 -6.73 -4.05
N ARG A 92 -12.39 -5.48 -3.81
CA ARG A 92 -12.93 -4.61 -2.77
C ARG A 92 -14.02 -3.68 -3.29
N GLY A 93 -13.98 -3.35 -4.57
CA GLY A 93 -14.92 -2.44 -5.19
C GLY A 93 -15.06 -2.66 -6.68
N ARG A 94 -16.22 -2.29 -7.21
CA ARG A 94 -16.50 -2.26 -8.63
C ARG A 94 -17.25 -0.98 -8.94
N LEU A 95 -16.62 -0.12 -9.72
CA LEU A 95 -17.08 1.22 -10.04
C LEU A 95 -17.43 1.31 -11.51
N THR A 96 -18.37 2.19 -11.84
CA THR A 96 -18.58 2.58 -13.24
C THR A 96 -17.66 3.74 -13.62
N PRO A 97 -17.16 3.83 -14.86
CA PRO A 97 -16.30 4.95 -15.27
C PRO A 97 -16.98 6.33 -15.27
N ALA A 98 -18.30 6.40 -15.11
CA ALA A 98 -19.04 7.65 -14.97
C ALA A 98 -19.30 8.03 -13.51
N GLU A 99 -18.94 7.15 -12.57
CA GLU A 99 -19.21 7.30 -11.14
C GLU A 99 -18.33 8.37 -10.51
N TRP A 100 -18.95 9.14 -9.61
CA TRP A 100 -18.27 10.04 -8.71
C TRP A 100 -18.37 9.49 -7.30
N LEU A 101 -17.22 9.28 -6.69
CA LEU A 101 -17.09 8.75 -5.35
C LEU A 101 -17.54 9.79 -4.33
N GLU A 102 -18.10 9.33 -3.21
CA GLU A 102 -18.50 10.21 -2.11
C GLU A 102 -17.27 10.90 -1.49
N GLU A 103 -16.19 10.15 -1.31
CA GLU A 103 -14.91 10.62 -0.80
C GLU A 103 -13.80 10.62 -1.87
N SER A 104 -12.79 11.46 -1.65
CA SER A 104 -11.62 11.51 -2.53
C SER A 104 -10.71 10.32 -2.25
N VAL A 105 -10.34 9.62 -3.32
CA VAL A 105 -9.40 8.49 -3.29
C VAL A 105 -8.01 8.98 -3.64
N VAL A 106 -7.02 8.59 -2.83
CA VAL A 106 -5.61 8.94 -3.06
C VAL A 106 -5.05 8.05 -4.17
N LYS A 107 -4.42 8.66 -5.17
CA LYS A 107 -3.74 7.98 -6.27
C LYS A 107 -2.28 7.80 -5.92
N LEU A 108 -1.79 6.59 -6.14
CA LEU A 108 -0.43 6.18 -5.83
C LEU A 108 0.27 5.70 -7.10
N GLN A 109 1.51 6.15 -7.29
CA GLN A 109 2.40 5.66 -8.33
C GLN A 109 3.54 4.89 -7.67
N ARG A 110 3.86 3.71 -8.18
CA ARG A 110 4.89 2.85 -7.62
C ARG A 110 6.26 3.49 -7.79
N CYS A 111 7.04 3.51 -6.73
CA CYS A 111 8.43 3.95 -6.80
C CYS A 111 9.26 2.89 -7.54
N GLU A 112 10.21 3.34 -8.35
CA GLU A 112 11.18 2.43 -8.95
C GLU A 112 12.00 1.73 -7.88
N ARG A 113 12.26 0.43 -8.10
CA ARG A 113 13.09 -0.36 -7.20
C ARG A 113 14.55 0.01 -7.47
N VAL A 114 15.17 0.70 -6.52
CA VAL A 114 16.62 0.96 -6.57
C VAL A 114 17.34 -0.22 -5.93
N SER A 115 18.17 -0.90 -6.72
CA SER A 115 19.11 -1.89 -6.18
C SER A 115 20.28 -1.17 -5.52
N LEU A 116 20.40 -1.27 -4.20
CA LEU A 116 21.49 -0.63 -3.45
C LEU A 116 22.89 -1.15 -3.88
N SER A 117 22.97 -2.37 -4.42
CA SER A 117 24.20 -2.91 -5.03
C SER A 117 24.78 -2.02 -6.12
N ASP A 118 23.92 -1.32 -6.86
CA ASP A 118 24.29 -0.52 -8.01
C ASP A 118 24.82 0.87 -7.59
N HIS A 119 24.65 1.24 -6.32
CA HIS A 119 25.13 2.50 -5.76
C HIS A 119 26.36 2.34 -4.85
N PHE A 120 26.62 1.12 -4.35
CA PHE A 120 27.83 0.80 -3.60
C PHE A 120 28.90 0.06 -4.44
N GLY A 121 28.62 -0.23 -5.71
CA GLY A 121 29.55 -0.83 -6.66
C GLY A 121 30.62 0.13 -7.19
N SER A 122 31.57 0.54 -6.32
CA SER A 122 32.96 0.93 -6.64
C SER A 122 33.59 1.67 -5.45
N MET A 123 33.81 0.98 -4.33
CA MET A 123 34.72 1.46 -3.28
C MET A 123 35.78 0.39 -2.88
N GLY A 124 35.97 -0.63 -3.72
CA GLY A 124 36.90 -1.73 -3.45
C GLY A 124 37.77 -2.04 -4.66
N GLY A 125 38.80 -1.22 -4.90
CA GLY A 125 39.73 -1.41 -6.01
C GLY A 125 41.00 -0.60 -5.84
N GLY A 126 41.65 -0.73 -4.68
CA GLY A 126 42.92 -0.07 -4.39
C GLY A 126 43.57 -0.73 -3.18
N HIS A 127 44.12 -1.92 -3.36
CA HIS A 127 45.11 -2.46 -2.44
C HIS A 127 46.31 -2.90 -3.28
N ASP A 128 47.23 -1.95 -3.47
CA ASP A 128 48.64 -2.23 -3.77
C ASP A 128 49.29 -2.75 -2.48
N VAL A 129 49.77 -3.99 -2.50
CA VAL A 129 50.98 -4.46 -1.80
C VAL A 129 51.56 -5.67 -2.51
#